data_AF-A0A1Y4MYG3-F1
#
_entry.id   AF-A0A1Y4MYG3-F1
#
_cell.length_a   1.000
_cell.length_b   1.000
_cell.length_c   1.000
_cell.angle_alpha   90.00
_cell.angle_beta   90.00
_cell.angle_gamma   90.00
#
_symmetry.space_group_name_H-M   'P 1'
#
loop_
_entity.id
_entity.type
_entity.pdbx_description
1 polymer ?
#
loop_
_entity_poly.entity_id
_entity_poly.type
_entity_poly.pdbx_seq_one_letter_code
_entity_poly.pdbx_strand_id
1 'polypeptide(L)'
;MPNVNSLEYQRTLQKQEKAVELVDIWAAILDAGEAIKALGGSYPDEHIRKAQDALLRAGKLATGDLTDDVIKEIATVGTARIWAANMGQVFAGETIIDGTSGETYICTVTHQAQALYAPGTEGGRTLFRLIREEPEEPGTYLDFAWGEHVPYGAIRRDPIDGKLYTPIKEAGVTLYEPHYPHLVPSEYKLYEDGGEEPEPGPEPEPEPGDVPDWDDLEEGHTFAVGDHFTHDGIEYEVLRAFNKQENWAPPALLNDYYKEVSA
;
A
#
# COMPACT_ATOMS: atom_id res chain seq x y z
N MET A 1 -27.97 17.31 -19.00
CA MET A 1 -28.43 15.93 -19.29
C MET A 1 -27.24 15.13 -19.80
N PRO A 2 -27.07 13.88 -19.38
CA PRO A 2 -25.99 13.03 -19.88
C PRO A 2 -26.13 12.80 -21.39
N ASN A 3 -25.02 12.88 -22.12
CA ASN A 3 -24.99 12.67 -23.57
C ASN A 3 -24.89 11.17 -23.90
N VAL A 4 -25.92 10.43 -23.53
CA VAL A 4 -26.01 8.97 -23.73
C VAL A 4 -26.11 8.57 -25.21
N ASN A 5 -26.37 9.52 -26.10
CA ASN A 5 -26.36 9.30 -27.55
C ASN A 5 -25.00 9.61 -28.19
N SER A 6 -23.99 10.01 -27.41
CA SER A 6 -22.65 10.21 -27.94
C SER A 6 -22.03 8.89 -28.39
N LEU A 7 -21.28 8.94 -29.49
CA LEU A 7 -20.52 7.81 -30.01
C LEU A 7 -19.55 7.26 -28.96
N GLU A 8 -18.95 8.13 -28.15
CA GLU A 8 -18.04 7.76 -27.07
C GLU A 8 -18.75 6.96 -25.98
N TYR A 9 -19.93 7.42 -25.52
CA TYR A 9 -20.70 6.68 -24.52
C TYR A 9 -21.12 5.30 -25.05
N GLN A 10 -21.59 5.21 -26.29
CA GLN A 10 -21.98 3.94 -26.91
C GLN A 10 -20.79 2.97 -27.02
N ARG A 11 -19.59 3.48 -27.35
CA ARG A 11 -18.36 2.68 -27.35
C ARG A 11 -17.99 2.19 -25.96
N THR A 12 -18.14 3.02 -24.92
CA THR A 12 -17.87 2.61 -23.54
C THR A 12 -18.86 1.55 -23.08
N LEU A 13 -20.15 1.72 -23.38
CA LEU A 13 -21.18 0.72 -23.04
C LEU A 13 -20.87 -0.63 -23.72
N GLN A 14 -20.56 -0.62 -25.02
CA GLN A 14 -20.19 -1.84 -25.73
C GLN A 14 -18.94 -2.52 -25.15
N LYS A 15 -17.97 -1.74 -24.66
CA LYS A 15 -16.79 -2.30 -23.98
C LYS A 15 -17.16 -2.94 -22.66
N GLN A 16 -18.00 -2.28 -21.87
CA GLN A 16 -18.52 -2.84 -20.62
C GLN A 16 -19.26 -4.16 -20.87
N GLU A 17 -20.14 -4.21 -21.87
CA GLU A 17 -20.88 -5.41 -22.23
C GLU A 17 -19.95 -6.55 -22.66
N LYS A 18 -18.98 -6.27 -23.54
CA LYS A 18 -17.98 -7.26 -23.99
C LYS A 18 -17.05 -7.74 -22.88
N ALA A 19 -16.70 -6.87 -21.94
CA ALA A 19 -15.90 -7.24 -20.78
C ALA A 19 -16.62 -8.32 -19.94
N VAL A 20 -17.92 -8.15 -19.74
CA VAL A 20 -18.76 -9.11 -19.01
C VAL A 20 -19.04 -10.37 -19.85
N GLU A 21 -19.38 -10.22 -21.13
CA GLU A 21 -19.71 -11.33 -22.03
C GLU A 21 -18.52 -12.29 -22.21
N LEU A 22 -17.31 -11.75 -22.34
CA LEU A 22 -16.09 -12.51 -22.63
C LEU A 22 -15.21 -12.72 -21.39
N VAL A 23 -15.79 -12.62 -20.20
CA VAL A 23 -15.07 -12.66 -18.92
C VAL A 23 -14.14 -13.87 -18.79
N ASP A 24 -14.61 -15.06 -19.18
CA ASP A 24 -13.83 -16.30 -19.10
C ASP A 24 -12.65 -16.30 -20.09
N ILE A 25 -12.79 -15.63 -21.23
CA ILE A 25 -11.71 -15.49 -22.21
C ILE A 25 -10.63 -14.55 -21.67
N TRP A 26 -11.02 -13.44 -21.04
CA TRP A 26 -10.07 -12.51 -20.42
C TRP A 26 -9.30 -13.18 -19.28
N ALA A 27 -9.97 -13.95 -18.43
CA ALA A 27 -9.33 -14.74 -17.39
C ALA A 27 -8.33 -15.74 -17.97
N ALA A 28 -8.73 -16.49 -19.01
CA ALA A 28 -7.85 -17.45 -19.67
C ALA A 28 -6.61 -16.81 -20.31
N ILE A 29 -6.70 -15.56 -20.79
CA ILE A 29 -5.55 -14.80 -21.31
C ILE A 29 -4.54 -14.49 -20.19
N LEU A 30 -5.00 -14.12 -18.99
CA LEU A 30 -4.13 -13.89 -17.83
C LEU A 30 -3.46 -15.20 -17.39
N ASP A 31 -4.25 -16.26 -17.20
CA ASP A 31 -3.74 -17.58 -16.79
C ASP A 31 -2.68 -18.10 -17.78
N ALA A 32 -2.93 -17.95 -19.09
CA ALA A 32 -1.97 -18.34 -20.12
C ALA A 32 -0.68 -17.50 -20.05
N GLY A 33 -0.81 -16.19 -19.82
CA GLY A 33 0.33 -15.29 -19.67
C GLY A 33 1.20 -15.65 -18.47
N GLU A 34 0.59 -15.94 -17.33
CA GLU A 34 1.28 -16.39 -16.12
C GLU A 34 1.97 -17.74 -16.33
N ALA A 35 1.27 -18.71 -16.93
CA ALA A 35 1.83 -20.02 -17.22
C ALA A 35 3.04 -19.93 -18.18
N ILE A 36 2.97 -19.09 -19.21
CA ILE A 36 4.08 -18.89 -20.15
C ILE A 36 5.28 -18.24 -19.45
N LYS A 37 5.05 -17.21 -18.62
CA LYS A 37 6.10 -16.56 -17.82
C LYS A 37 6.76 -17.54 -16.85
N ALA A 38 5.98 -18.41 -16.20
CA ALA A 38 6.49 -19.45 -15.29
C ALA A 38 7.40 -20.48 -15.98
N LEU A 39 7.19 -20.72 -17.29
CA LEU A 39 8.04 -21.58 -18.11
C LEU A 39 9.26 -20.85 -18.69
N GLY A 40 9.50 -19.59 -18.32
CA GLY A 40 10.57 -18.74 -18.84
C GLY A 40 10.30 -18.18 -20.24
N GLY A 41 9.06 -18.29 -20.73
CA GLY A 41 8.62 -17.68 -21.98
C GLY A 41 8.22 -16.21 -21.80
N SER A 42 8.03 -15.51 -22.92
CA SER A 42 7.46 -14.16 -22.94
C SER A 42 6.04 -14.17 -23.48
N TYR A 43 5.18 -13.34 -22.88
CA TYR A 43 3.82 -13.08 -23.35
C TYR A 43 3.64 -11.57 -23.50
N PRO A 44 3.00 -11.06 -24.57
CA PRO A 44 2.88 -9.62 -24.78
C PRO A 44 2.14 -8.94 -23.62
N ASP A 45 2.80 -7.99 -22.96
CA ASP A 45 2.21 -7.27 -21.82
C ASP A 45 0.97 -6.47 -22.24
N GLU A 46 0.89 -6.00 -23.49
CA GLU A 46 -0.31 -5.35 -24.03
C GLU A 46 -1.56 -6.25 -23.91
N HIS A 47 -1.42 -7.56 -24.13
CA HIS A 47 -2.55 -8.49 -24.00
C HIS A 47 -2.94 -8.70 -22.54
N ILE A 48 -1.94 -8.74 -21.63
CA ILE A 48 -2.17 -8.78 -20.18
C ILE A 48 -2.92 -7.54 -19.73
N ARG A 49 -2.48 -6.34 -20.12
CA ARG A 49 -3.12 -5.07 -19.74
C ARG A 49 -4.56 -4.97 -20.28
N LYS A 50 -4.82 -5.42 -21.50
CA LYS A 50 -6.19 -5.47 -22.06
C LYS A 50 -7.10 -6.43 -21.30
N ALA A 51 -6.58 -7.61 -20.93
CA ALA A 51 -7.34 -8.57 -20.14
C ALA A 51 -7.61 -8.03 -18.72
N GLN A 52 -6.62 -7.35 -18.10
CA GLN A 52 -6.79 -6.68 -16.81
C GLN A 52 -7.85 -5.56 -16.88
N ASP A 53 -7.82 -4.66 -17.88
CA ASP A 53 -8.87 -3.64 -18.10
C ASP A 53 -10.26 -4.25 -18.19
N ALA A 54 -10.39 -5.33 -18.99
CA ALA A 54 -11.67 -6.00 -19.16
C ALA A 54 -12.15 -6.67 -17.86
N LEU A 55 -11.26 -7.30 -17.09
CA LEU A 55 -11.62 -7.95 -15.83
C LEU A 55 -11.94 -6.93 -14.72
N LEU A 56 -11.27 -5.78 -14.69
CA LEU A 56 -11.64 -4.64 -13.83
C LEU A 56 -13.08 -4.18 -14.14
N ARG A 57 -13.37 -3.94 -15.42
CA ARG A 57 -14.71 -3.54 -15.88
C ARG A 57 -15.76 -4.60 -15.57
N ALA A 58 -15.43 -5.88 -15.72
CA ALA A 58 -16.33 -6.98 -15.41
C ALA A 58 -16.51 -7.21 -13.89
N GLY A 59 -15.78 -6.50 -13.04
CA GLY A 59 -15.79 -6.66 -11.59
C GLY A 59 -15.21 -8.00 -11.13
N LYS A 60 -14.35 -8.62 -11.94
CA LYS A 60 -13.61 -9.85 -11.60
C LYS A 60 -12.24 -9.59 -11.00
N LEU A 61 -11.68 -8.41 -11.28
CA LEU A 61 -10.49 -7.90 -10.63
C LEU A 61 -10.89 -6.70 -9.80
N ALA A 62 -10.48 -6.65 -8.53
CA ALA A 62 -10.69 -5.47 -7.72
C ALA A 62 -9.62 -4.41 -8.05
N THR A 63 -9.97 -3.14 -7.90
CA THR A 63 -9.03 -2.03 -8.14
C THR A 63 -7.85 -2.03 -7.15
N GLY A 64 -7.98 -2.74 -6.03
CA GLY A 64 -6.92 -2.95 -5.03
C GLY A 64 -6.03 -4.16 -5.31
N ASP A 65 -6.39 -5.03 -6.26
CA ASP A 65 -5.57 -6.20 -6.64
C ASP A 65 -4.39 -5.81 -7.55
N LEU A 66 -4.35 -4.54 -8.00
CA LEU A 66 -3.35 -4.03 -8.92
C LEU A 66 -2.62 -2.82 -8.32
N THR A 67 -1.31 -2.75 -8.56
CA THR A 67 -0.51 -1.58 -8.22
C THR A 67 -0.89 -0.39 -9.11
N ASP A 68 -0.55 0.81 -8.64
CA ASP A 68 -0.84 2.05 -9.37
C ASP A 68 -0.11 2.10 -10.72
N ASP A 69 1.13 1.60 -10.79
CA ASP A 69 1.89 1.49 -12.04
C ASP A 69 1.16 0.61 -13.06
N VAL A 70 0.65 -0.55 -12.61
CA VAL A 70 -0.13 -1.44 -13.48
C VAL A 70 -1.41 -0.74 -13.97
N ILE A 71 -2.10 0.01 -13.11
CA ILE A 71 -3.31 0.73 -13.50
C ILE A 71 -2.99 1.89 -14.46
N LYS A 72 -1.85 2.57 -14.32
CA LYS A 72 -1.36 3.55 -15.31
C LYS A 72 -1.07 2.92 -16.66
N GLU A 73 -0.42 1.76 -16.68
CA GLU A 73 -0.19 1.03 -17.92
C GLU A 73 -1.52 0.60 -18.57
N ILE A 74 -2.48 0.12 -17.76
CA ILE A 74 -3.85 -0.15 -18.20
C ILE A 74 -4.50 1.11 -18.78
N ALA A 75 -4.30 2.29 -18.17
CA ALA A 75 -4.83 3.55 -18.68
C ALA A 75 -4.34 3.87 -20.11
N THR A 76 -3.10 3.48 -20.39
CA THR A 76 -2.40 3.75 -21.66
C THR A 76 -2.81 2.78 -22.76
N VAL A 77 -2.98 1.50 -22.43
CA VAL A 77 -3.38 0.44 -23.37
C VAL A 77 -4.90 0.37 -23.54
N GLY A 78 -5.62 0.60 -22.44
CA GLY A 78 -7.05 0.77 -22.38
C GLY A 78 -7.47 2.13 -22.94
N THR A 79 -8.78 2.38 -22.93
CA THR A 79 -9.29 3.71 -23.30
C THR A 79 -9.75 4.42 -22.05
N ALA A 80 -8.82 5.10 -21.38
CA ALA A 80 -9.19 6.08 -20.38
C ALA A 80 -10.06 7.16 -21.04
N ARG A 81 -11.10 7.62 -20.33
CA ARG A 81 -11.90 8.77 -20.79
C ARG A 81 -11.51 10.01 -20.02
N ILE A 82 -11.49 11.15 -20.72
CA ILE A 82 -11.36 12.44 -20.05
C ILE A 82 -12.69 12.75 -19.36
N TRP A 83 -12.64 13.15 -18.09
CA TRP A 83 -13.82 13.46 -17.31
C TRP A 83 -14.64 14.60 -17.95
N ALA A 84 -15.95 14.40 -18.00
CA ALA A 84 -16.91 15.47 -18.24
C ALA A 84 -18.23 15.18 -17.51
N ALA A 85 -18.82 16.21 -16.90
CA ALA A 85 -20.07 16.11 -16.13
C ALA A 85 -21.29 15.62 -16.95
N ASN A 86 -21.17 15.47 -18.27
CA ASN A 86 -22.21 14.99 -19.16
C ASN A 86 -21.80 13.75 -19.98
N MET A 87 -20.68 13.08 -19.65
CA MET A 87 -20.18 11.90 -20.38
C MET A 87 -21.01 10.62 -20.20
N GLY A 88 -22.08 10.69 -19.41
CA GLY A 88 -22.97 9.58 -19.11
C GLY A 88 -22.48 8.73 -17.95
N GLN A 89 -22.81 7.45 -17.99
CA GLN A 89 -22.39 6.51 -16.96
C GLN A 89 -20.87 6.32 -16.97
N VAL A 90 -20.29 6.28 -15.78
CA VAL A 90 -18.91 5.86 -15.52
C VAL A 90 -18.99 4.53 -14.80
N PHE A 91 -18.27 3.54 -15.31
CA PHE A 91 -18.32 2.17 -14.78
C PHE A 91 -17.24 1.95 -13.74
N ALA A 92 -17.49 1.10 -12.75
CA ALA A 92 -16.44 0.61 -11.86
C ALA A 92 -15.32 -0.05 -12.67
N GLY A 93 -14.07 0.14 -12.25
CA GLY A 93 -12.88 -0.29 -12.97
C GLY A 93 -12.51 0.57 -14.17
N GLU A 94 -13.32 1.57 -14.54
CA GLU A 94 -13.00 2.48 -15.65
C GLU A 94 -11.95 3.51 -15.23
N THR A 95 -10.87 3.61 -16.02
CA THR A 95 -9.89 4.68 -15.86
C THR A 95 -10.40 6.01 -16.44
N ILE A 96 -10.27 7.07 -15.64
CA ILE A 96 -10.70 8.43 -15.96
C ILE A 96 -9.51 9.38 -15.78
N ILE A 97 -9.33 10.29 -16.73
CA ILE A 97 -8.33 11.37 -16.64
C ILE A 97 -9.07 12.64 -16.26
N ASP A 98 -8.65 13.34 -15.21
CA ASP A 98 -9.13 14.70 -14.97
C ASP A 98 -8.61 15.62 -16.08
N GLY A 99 -9.53 16.22 -16.85
CA GLY A 99 -9.16 17.13 -17.92
C GLY A 99 -8.51 18.44 -17.45
N THR A 100 -8.55 18.74 -16.14
CA THR A 100 -7.94 19.93 -15.56
C THR A 100 -6.53 19.66 -15.05
N SER A 101 -6.36 18.70 -14.13
CA SER A 101 -5.05 18.36 -13.56
C SER A 101 -4.21 17.42 -14.43
N GLY A 102 -4.86 16.65 -15.33
CA GLY A 102 -4.22 15.58 -16.08
C GLY A 102 -3.99 14.30 -15.27
N GLU A 103 -4.39 14.28 -14.00
CA GLU A 103 -4.23 13.11 -13.13
C GLU A 103 -5.12 11.95 -13.57
N THR A 104 -4.63 10.75 -13.31
CA THR A 104 -5.32 9.50 -13.62
C THR A 104 -6.04 8.99 -12.39
N TYR A 105 -7.28 8.57 -12.57
CA TYR A 105 -8.13 8.01 -11.54
C TYR A 105 -8.73 6.69 -12.04
N ILE A 106 -9.02 5.77 -11.13
CA ILE A 106 -9.86 4.61 -11.42
C ILE A 106 -11.19 4.74 -10.69
N CYS A 107 -12.28 4.56 -11.41
CA CYS A 107 -13.62 4.56 -10.83
C CYS A 107 -13.81 3.31 -9.97
N THR A 108 -14.20 3.47 -8.71
CA THR A 108 -14.42 2.37 -7.76
C THR A 108 -15.87 1.92 -7.73
N VAL A 109 -16.81 2.82 -8.09
CA VAL A 109 -18.25 2.56 -8.05
C VAL A 109 -18.93 3.12 -9.29
N THR A 110 -19.70 2.28 -9.98
CA THR A 110 -20.49 2.69 -11.14
C THR A 110 -21.49 3.79 -10.77
N HIS A 111 -21.48 4.92 -11.48
CA HIS A 111 -22.35 6.06 -11.23
C HIS A 111 -22.65 6.86 -12.52
N GLN A 112 -23.58 7.81 -12.45
CA GLN A 112 -23.81 8.77 -13.53
C GLN A 112 -22.91 9.99 -13.34
N ALA A 113 -22.13 10.35 -14.36
CA ALA A 113 -21.37 11.58 -14.34
C ALA A 113 -22.30 12.79 -14.22
N GLN A 114 -21.94 13.71 -13.33
CA GLN A 114 -22.68 14.94 -13.09
C GLN A 114 -21.76 16.02 -12.49
N ALA A 115 -22.27 17.25 -12.43
CA ALA A 115 -21.54 18.35 -11.79
C ALA A 115 -21.24 18.01 -10.32
N LEU A 116 -20.11 18.50 -9.81
CA LEU A 116 -19.60 18.28 -8.44
C LEU A 116 -19.15 16.85 -8.11
N TYR A 117 -19.25 15.91 -9.06
CA TYR A 117 -18.85 14.51 -8.87
C TYR A 117 -17.55 14.22 -9.65
N ALA A 118 -16.81 15.26 -10.03
CA ALA A 118 -15.55 15.09 -10.74
C ALA A 118 -14.50 14.39 -9.86
N PRO A 119 -13.56 13.64 -10.45
CA PRO A 119 -12.41 13.14 -9.71
C PRO A 119 -11.71 14.25 -8.92
N GLY A 120 -11.21 13.92 -7.72
CA GLY A 120 -10.58 14.89 -6.82
C GLY A 120 -11.53 15.87 -6.11
N THR A 121 -12.82 15.91 -6.45
CA THR A 121 -13.80 16.75 -5.74
C THR A 121 -14.43 16.05 -4.53
N GLU A 122 -15.05 16.83 -3.65
CA GLU A 122 -15.77 16.32 -2.47
C GLU A 122 -16.80 15.24 -2.82
N GLY A 123 -17.56 15.43 -3.91
CA GLY A 123 -18.54 14.45 -4.38
C GLY A 123 -17.93 13.25 -5.11
N GLY A 124 -16.74 13.40 -5.69
CA GLY A 124 -16.06 12.34 -6.46
C GLY A 124 -15.12 11.45 -5.64
N ARG A 125 -14.64 11.91 -4.47
CA ARG A 125 -13.60 11.21 -3.68
C ARG A 125 -13.94 9.79 -3.21
N THR A 126 -15.23 9.46 -3.08
CA THR A 126 -15.68 8.10 -2.73
C THR A 126 -15.98 7.24 -3.97
N LEU A 127 -16.00 7.86 -5.15
CA LEU A 127 -16.30 7.25 -6.43
C LEU A 127 -15.05 6.95 -7.26
N PHE A 128 -13.95 7.63 -6.95
CA PHE A 128 -12.68 7.54 -7.66
C PHE A 128 -11.53 7.29 -6.70
N ARG A 129 -10.59 6.47 -7.13
CA ARG A 129 -9.28 6.32 -6.52
C ARG A 129 -8.24 7.03 -7.38
N LEU A 130 -7.45 7.91 -6.78
CA LEU A 130 -6.35 8.59 -7.45
C LEU A 130 -5.19 7.61 -7.67
N ILE A 131 -4.60 7.65 -8.87
CA ILE A 131 -3.48 6.79 -9.29
C ILE A 131 -2.24 7.67 -9.47
N ARG A 132 -1.19 7.40 -8.69
CA ARG A 132 0.06 8.17 -8.71
C ARG A 132 1.26 7.25 -8.78
N GLU A 133 2.36 7.80 -9.25
CA GLU A 133 3.65 7.11 -9.27
C GLU A 133 4.52 7.75 -8.21
N GLU A 134 5.24 6.89 -7.50
CA GLU A 134 6.15 7.35 -6.48
C GLU A 134 7.30 8.12 -7.14
N PRO A 135 7.74 9.24 -6.55
CA PRO A 135 8.90 9.97 -7.05
C PRO A 135 10.14 9.07 -6.97
N GLU A 136 10.92 9.01 -8.06
CA GLU A 136 12.18 8.24 -8.11
C GLU A 136 13.30 8.91 -7.30
N GLU A 137 13.25 10.23 -7.13
CA GLU A 137 14.28 11.00 -6.45
C GLU A 137 14.18 10.82 -4.92
N PRO A 138 15.23 10.28 -4.26
CA PRO A 138 15.24 10.14 -2.81
C PRO A 138 15.00 11.47 -2.09
N GLY A 139 14.22 11.44 -1.02
CA GLY A 139 13.86 12.65 -0.25
C GLY A 139 12.78 13.52 -0.89
N THR A 140 12.27 13.15 -2.08
CA THR A 140 11.07 13.74 -2.65
C THR A 140 9.86 12.95 -2.20
N TYR A 141 8.83 13.65 -1.70
CA TYR A 141 7.63 13.03 -1.15
C TYR A 141 6.39 13.66 -1.79
N LEU A 142 5.42 12.82 -2.13
CA LEU A 142 4.11 13.30 -2.56
C LEU A 142 3.34 13.85 -1.35
N ASP A 143 2.57 14.91 -1.57
CA ASP A 143 1.59 15.35 -0.59
C ASP A 143 0.40 14.38 -0.58
N PHE A 144 -0.22 14.19 0.60
CA PHE A 144 -1.47 13.46 0.72
C PHE A 144 -2.54 14.06 -0.19
N ALA A 145 -3.14 13.22 -1.02
CA ALA A 145 -4.25 13.59 -1.89
C ALA A 145 -5.48 12.72 -1.62
N TRP A 146 -6.66 13.32 -1.72
CA TRP A 146 -7.91 12.62 -1.42
C TRP A 146 -8.21 11.52 -2.44
N GLY A 147 -8.77 10.41 -1.95
CA GLY A 147 -9.05 9.24 -2.78
C GLY A 147 -7.79 8.47 -3.18
N GLU A 148 -6.61 8.86 -2.72
CA GLU A 148 -5.40 8.08 -2.88
C GLU A 148 -5.45 6.82 -2.01
N HIS A 149 -4.92 5.72 -2.52
CA HIS A 149 -4.59 4.56 -1.70
C HIS A 149 -3.07 4.57 -1.51
N VAL A 150 -2.62 4.94 -0.32
CA VAL A 150 -1.21 5.07 0.01
C VAL A 150 -0.67 3.67 0.34
N PRO A 151 0.29 3.15 -0.44
CA PRO A 151 0.86 1.82 -0.20
C PRO A 151 1.60 1.75 1.14
N TYR A 152 1.68 0.55 1.71
CA TYR A 152 2.53 0.32 2.88
C TYR A 152 3.98 0.70 2.60
N GLY A 153 4.62 1.37 3.56
CA GLY A 153 6.00 1.86 3.43
C GLY A 153 6.16 3.13 2.57
N ALA A 154 5.14 3.53 1.80
CA ALA A 154 5.18 4.81 1.10
C ALA A 154 5.13 5.98 2.09
N ILE A 155 5.76 7.09 1.72
CA ILE A 155 5.87 8.28 2.56
C ILE A 155 5.10 9.41 1.90
N ARG A 156 4.31 10.11 2.70
CA ARG A 156 3.51 11.24 2.25
C ARG A 156 3.64 12.41 3.19
N ARG A 157 3.61 13.61 2.62
CA ARG A 157 3.58 14.85 3.38
C ARG A 157 2.15 15.26 3.67
N ASP A 158 1.83 15.52 4.93
CA ASP A 158 0.56 16.12 5.29
C ASP A 158 0.63 17.63 4.98
N PRO A 159 -0.21 18.15 4.06
CA PRO A 159 -0.17 19.56 3.68
C PRO A 159 -0.63 20.51 4.80
N ILE A 160 -1.25 19.99 5.88
CA ILE A 160 -1.73 20.81 6.99
C ILE A 160 -0.61 21.13 7.98
N ASP A 161 0.18 20.13 8.37
CA ASP A 161 1.25 20.28 9.37
C ASP A 161 2.67 20.23 8.77
N GLY A 162 2.80 19.87 7.49
CA GLY A 162 4.06 19.77 6.75
C GLY A 162 4.89 18.54 7.07
N LYS A 163 4.43 17.66 7.96
CA LYS A 163 5.16 16.47 8.42
C LYS A 163 4.98 15.29 7.48
N LEU A 164 5.88 14.32 7.60
CA LEU A 164 5.86 13.10 6.80
C LEU A 164 5.24 11.97 7.60
N TYR A 165 4.44 11.15 6.93
CA TYR A 165 3.77 10.00 7.53
C TYR A 165 3.87 8.80 6.60
N THR A 166 3.85 7.60 7.19
CA THR A 166 3.81 6.33 6.46
C THR A 166 2.73 5.41 7.02
N PRO A 167 1.99 4.66 6.17
CA PRO A 167 1.01 3.69 6.63
C PRO A 167 1.63 2.61 7.51
N ILE A 168 0.90 2.17 8.54
CA ILE A 168 1.35 1.08 9.44
C ILE A 168 0.78 -0.29 9.06
N LYS A 169 -0.20 -0.34 8.16
CA LYS A 169 -0.84 -1.58 7.71
C LYS A 169 -0.25 -2.03 6.38
N GLU A 170 0.08 -3.31 6.28
CA GLU A 170 0.62 -3.93 5.05
C GLU A 170 -0.30 -3.75 3.84
N ALA A 171 -1.61 -3.70 4.07
CA ALA A 171 -2.60 -3.48 3.01
C ALA A 171 -2.61 -2.04 2.47
N GLY A 172 -1.78 -1.13 3.00
CA GLY A 172 -1.88 0.29 2.72
C GLY A 172 -3.12 0.94 3.35
N VAL A 173 -3.32 2.22 3.07
CA VAL A 173 -4.44 3.00 3.62
C VAL A 173 -5.07 3.86 2.53
N THR A 174 -6.38 3.73 2.34
CA THR A 174 -7.14 4.64 1.47
C THR A 174 -7.54 5.89 2.22
N LEU A 175 -7.16 7.05 1.69
CA LEU A 175 -7.42 8.35 2.29
C LEU A 175 -8.85 8.81 1.96
N TYR A 176 -9.79 8.56 2.88
CA TYR A 176 -11.12 9.17 2.86
C TYR A 176 -11.18 10.39 3.79
N GLU A 177 -12.13 11.29 3.62
CA GLU A 177 -12.22 12.45 4.53
C GLU A 177 -12.74 12.04 5.93
N PRO A 178 -12.20 12.58 7.05
CA PRO A 178 -10.99 13.37 7.20
C PRO A 178 -9.87 12.49 7.81
N HIS A 179 -9.38 11.48 7.08
CA HIS A 179 -8.24 10.64 7.51
C HIS A 179 -6.92 11.38 7.35
N TYR A 180 -6.83 12.67 7.72
CA TYR A 180 -5.52 13.30 7.80
C TYR A 180 -4.67 12.50 8.80
N PRO A 181 -3.43 12.10 8.46
CA PRO A 181 -2.64 11.16 9.24
C PRO A 181 -2.51 11.53 10.71
N HIS A 182 -2.37 12.84 11.01
CA HIS A 182 -2.30 13.36 12.37
C HIS A 182 -3.59 13.11 13.20
N LEU A 183 -4.71 12.81 12.54
CA LEU A 183 -6.01 12.50 13.15
C LEU A 183 -6.30 10.99 13.21
N VAL A 184 -5.49 10.15 12.55
CA VAL A 184 -5.67 8.69 12.50
C VAL A 184 -4.35 7.94 12.80
N PRO A 185 -3.85 8.03 14.05
CA PRO A 185 -2.63 7.32 14.48
C PRO A 185 -2.77 5.80 14.45
N SER A 186 -3.99 5.27 14.27
CA SER A 186 -4.25 3.84 14.04
C SER A 186 -3.97 3.36 12.62
N GLU A 187 -3.77 4.28 11.67
CA GLU A 187 -3.52 3.99 10.26
C GLU A 187 -2.13 4.46 9.81
N TYR A 188 -1.61 5.52 10.44
CA TYR A 188 -0.33 6.15 10.08
C TYR A 188 0.57 6.37 11.29
N LYS A 189 1.88 6.31 11.05
CA LYS A 189 2.91 6.79 11.99
C LYS A 189 3.69 7.95 11.37
N LEU A 190 4.25 8.80 12.21
CA LEU A 190 5.18 9.83 11.77
C LEU A 190 6.39 9.16 11.12
N TYR A 191 6.75 9.60 9.92
CA TYR A 191 8.00 9.26 9.28
C TYR A 191 9.03 10.28 9.73
N GLU A 192 9.99 9.81 10.53
CA GLU A 192 11.19 10.57 10.81
C GLU A 192 12.16 10.21 9.68
N ASP A 193 12.52 11.22 8.87
CA ASP A 193 13.54 11.10 7.83
C ASP A 193 14.81 10.65 8.53
N GLY A 194 15.08 9.34 8.48
CA GLY A 194 16.25 8.79 9.12
C GLY A 194 17.46 9.52 8.54
N GLY A 195 18.18 10.26 9.38
CA GLY A 195 19.61 10.00 9.36
C GLY A 195 19.71 8.49 9.54
N GLU A 196 20.13 7.80 8.48
CA GLU A 196 20.21 6.34 8.33
C GLU A 196 19.71 5.59 9.56
N GLU A 197 18.64 4.78 9.46
CA GLU A 197 18.80 3.49 10.16
C GLU A 197 20.09 2.94 9.55
N PRO A 198 21.19 2.84 10.32
CA PRO A 198 22.40 2.33 9.74
C PRO A 198 21.98 0.99 9.13
N GLU A 199 22.45 0.68 7.92
CA GLU A 199 22.61 -0.74 7.62
C GLU A 199 23.20 -1.36 8.88
N PRO A 200 22.82 -2.58 9.31
CA PRO A 200 23.68 -3.28 10.24
C PRO A 200 25.02 -3.45 9.53
N GLY A 201 25.86 -2.41 9.61
CA GLY A 201 27.28 -2.54 9.54
C GLY A 201 27.59 -3.65 10.53
N PRO A 202 28.53 -4.53 10.18
CA PRO A 202 28.88 -5.65 11.05
C PRO A 202 28.88 -5.13 12.48
N GLU A 203 27.98 -5.70 13.30
CA GLU A 203 27.80 -5.24 14.68
C GLU A 203 29.20 -5.04 15.24
N PRO A 204 29.53 -3.85 15.79
CA PRO A 204 30.76 -3.73 16.52
C PRO A 204 30.74 -4.85 17.54
N GLU A 205 31.70 -5.79 17.43
CA GLU A 205 31.84 -6.87 18.39
C GLU A 205 31.71 -6.24 19.78
N PRO A 206 30.77 -6.72 20.63
CA PRO A 206 30.54 -6.10 21.92
C PRO A 206 31.89 -6.00 22.63
N GLU A 207 32.28 -4.78 23.00
CA GLU A 207 33.43 -4.61 23.87
C GLU A 207 33.13 -5.40 25.15
N PRO A 208 34.03 -6.32 25.57
CA PRO A 208 33.79 -7.16 26.73
C PRO A 208 33.79 -6.25 27.96
N GLY A 209 32.63 -5.98 28.54
CA GLY A 209 32.56 -5.04 29.65
C GLY A 209 31.29 -5.05 30.49
N ASP A 210 30.13 -4.70 29.93
CA ASP A 210 28.97 -4.32 30.76
C ASP A 210 27.70 -5.07 30.34
N VAL A 211 27.59 -6.32 30.78
CA VAL A 211 26.32 -7.06 30.76
C VAL A 211 25.46 -6.53 31.93
N PRO A 212 24.26 -5.96 31.67
CA PRO A 212 23.45 -5.35 32.72
C PRO A 212 22.94 -6.38 33.74
N ASP A 213 22.85 -6.01 35.02
CA ASP A 213 22.22 -6.83 36.06
C ASP A 213 20.69 -6.70 35.96
N TRP A 214 19.99 -7.83 35.94
CA TRP A 214 18.55 -7.94 35.97
C TRP A 214 17.92 -7.10 37.08
N ASP A 215 18.55 -7.05 38.26
CA ASP A 215 18.00 -6.32 39.41
C ASP A 215 18.11 -4.80 39.27
N ASP A 216 19.04 -4.32 38.43
CA ASP A 216 19.24 -2.90 38.14
C ASP A 216 18.36 -2.39 36.98
N LEU A 217 17.73 -3.29 36.21
CA LEU A 217 16.86 -2.93 35.09
C LEU A 217 15.45 -2.54 35.57
N GLU A 218 14.86 -1.51 34.94
CA GLU A 218 13.48 -1.09 35.24
C GLU A 218 12.44 -2.15 34.83
N GLU A 219 11.33 -2.24 35.58
CA GLU A 219 10.20 -3.10 35.19
C GLU A 219 9.67 -2.69 33.81
N GLY A 220 9.45 -3.67 32.93
CA GLY A 220 9.09 -3.42 31.54
C GLY A 220 10.27 -3.17 30.59
N HIS A 221 11.53 -3.25 31.04
CA HIS A 221 12.71 -3.22 30.16
C HIS A 221 12.59 -4.27 29.04
N THR A 222 12.81 -3.84 27.79
CA THR A 222 12.67 -4.69 26.60
C THR A 222 13.98 -5.43 26.32
N PHE A 223 13.93 -6.76 26.29
CA PHE A 223 15.00 -7.63 25.83
C PHE A 223 14.73 -8.10 24.39
N ALA A 224 15.74 -8.02 23.53
CA ALA A 224 15.80 -8.62 22.21
C ALA A 224 16.47 -10.01 22.25
N VAL A 225 16.30 -10.81 21.19
CA VAL A 225 16.99 -12.10 21.04
C VAL A 225 18.49 -11.85 20.86
N GLY A 226 19.32 -12.54 21.63
CA GLY A 226 20.77 -12.37 21.64
C GLY A 226 21.28 -11.40 22.72
N ASP A 227 20.40 -10.65 23.38
CA ASP A 227 20.78 -9.80 24.52
C ASP A 227 21.34 -10.66 25.66
N HIS A 228 22.28 -10.09 26.41
CA HIS A 228 22.83 -10.71 27.60
C HIS A 228 22.42 -9.89 28.83
N PHE A 229 22.15 -10.58 29.93
CA PHE A 229 21.97 -9.97 31.25
C PHE A 229 22.57 -10.86 32.32
N THR A 230 22.91 -10.29 33.47
CA THR A 230 23.33 -11.04 34.65
C THR A 230 22.19 -11.10 35.67
N HIS A 231 22.09 -12.19 36.42
CA HIS A 231 21.25 -12.27 37.61
C HIS A 231 21.99 -13.13 38.63
N ASP A 232 22.17 -12.64 39.85
CA ASP A 232 22.96 -13.31 40.90
C ASP A 232 24.38 -13.70 40.45
N GLY A 233 24.99 -12.90 39.56
CA GLY A 233 26.34 -13.15 39.03
C GLY A 233 26.44 -14.26 37.99
N ILE A 234 25.32 -14.79 37.50
CA ILE A 234 25.24 -15.71 36.36
C ILE A 234 24.79 -14.94 35.13
N GLU A 235 25.48 -15.14 34.02
CA GLU A 235 25.13 -14.53 32.74
C GLU A 235 24.13 -15.40 31.97
N TYR A 236 23.15 -14.74 31.36
CA TYR A 236 22.07 -15.34 30.58
C TYR A 236 21.99 -14.69 29.20
N GLU A 237 21.82 -15.51 28.16
CA GLU A 237 21.57 -15.08 26.78
C GLU A 237 20.07 -15.23 26.48
N VAL A 238 19.44 -14.18 25.95
CA VAL A 238 18.02 -14.15 25.61
C VAL A 238 17.76 -14.92 24.30
N LEU A 239 16.84 -15.89 24.36
CA LEU A 239 16.42 -16.74 23.24
C LEU A 239 15.18 -16.21 22.53
N ARG A 240 14.35 -15.43 23.23
CA ARG A 240 13.09 -14.89 22.73
C ARG A 240 12.89 -13.49 23.29
N ALA A 241 12.50 -12.52 22.46
CA ALA A 241 12.27 -11.16 22.93
C ALA A 241 11.11 -11.09 23.96
N PHE A 242 11.27 -10.27 25.01
CA PHE A 242 10.27 -10.06 26.06
C PHE A 242 10.47 -8.74 26.80
N ASN A 243 9.47 -8.33 27.58
CA ASN A 243 9.60 -7.21 28.53
C ASN A 243 9.75 -7.76 29.95
N LYS A 244 10.70 -7.22 30.72
CA LYS A 244 10.98 -7.60 32.11
C LYS A 244 9.71 -7.58 32.95
N GLN A 245 9.47 -8.68 33.65
CA GLN A 245 8.45 -8.81 34.70
C GLN A 245 9.11 -9.37 35.95
N GLU A 246 8.72 -8.92 37.14
CA GLU A 246 9.34 -9.32 38.41
C GLU A 246 9.40 -10.85 38.58
N ASN A 247 8.35 -11.56 38.16
CA ASN A 247 8.24 -13.02 38.26
C ASN A 247 8.91 -13.80 37.12
N TRP A 248 9.63 -13.13 36.21
CA TRP A 248 10.30 -13.74 35.05
C TRP A 248 11.82 -13.81 35.22
N ALA A 249 12.35 -13.39 36.37
CA ALA A 249 13.76 -13.54 36.71
C ALA A 249 14.18 -15.02 36.63
N PRO A 250 15.43 -15.35 36.22
CA PRO A 250 15.93 -16.71 36.29
C PRO A 250 15.71 -17.33 37.68
N PRO A 251 15.35 -18.61 37.78
CA PRO A 251 15.29 -19.61 36.70
C PRO A 251 13.91 -19.76 36.03
N ALA A 252 12.98 -18.82 36.20
CA ALA A 252 11.56 -19.00 35.86
C ALA A 252 11.30 -19.43 34.40
N LEU A 253 12.08 -18.91 33.44
CA LEU A 253 11.92 -19.15 31.99
C LEU A 253 13.18 -19.72 31.33
N LEU A 254 14.01 -20.40 32.14
CA LEU A 254 15.26 -21.00 31.68
C LEU A 254 15.02 -22.03 30.56
N ASN A 255 15.80 -21.94 29.49
CA ASN A 255 15.71 -22.71 28.24
C ASN A 255 14.47 -22.46 27.36
N ASP A 256 13.65 -21.45 27.66
CA ASP A 256 12.59 -20.97 26.76
C ASP A 256 12.86 -19.52 26.33
N TYR A 257 12.96 -18.60 27.29
CA TYR A 257 13.19 -17.18 27.01
C TYR A 257 14.65 -16.76 27.13
N TYR A 258 15.44 -17.47 27.93
CA TYR A 258 16.87 -17.24 28.08
C TYR A 258 17.58 -18.54 28.50
N LYS A 259 18.89 -18.63 28.27
CA LYS A 259 19.73 -19.76 28.71
C LYS A 259 20.94 -19.23 29.49
N GLU A 260 21.47 -20.02 30.41
CA GLU A 260 22.74 -19.72 31.06
C GLU A 260 23.87 -19.75 30.03
N VAL A 261 24.71 -18.73 30.03
CA VAL A 261 25.96 -18.72 29.29
C VAL A 261 26.98 -19.48 30.13
N SER A 262 27.30 -20.69 29.68
CA SER A 262 28.35 -21.49 30.32
C SER A 262 29.72 -20.85 30.03
N ALA A 263 30.48 -20.54 31.07
CA ALA A 263 31.89 -20.15 30.94
C ALA A 263 32.76 -21.23 30.28
#